data_AF-A0A934C7J6-F1
#
_entry.id   AF-A0A934C7J6-F1
#
_cell.length_a   1.000
_cell.length_b   1.000
_cell.length_c   1.000
_cell.angle_alpha   90.00
_cell.angle_beta   90.00
_cell.angle_gamma   90.00
#
_symmetry.space_group_name_H-M   'P 1'
#
loop_
_entity.id
_entity.type
_entity.pdbx_description
1 polymer ?
#
loop_
_entity_poly.entity_id
_entity_poly.type
_entity_poly.pdbx_seq_one_letter_code
_entity_poly.pdbx_strand_id
1 'polypeptide(L)' 'MSEKEKHEDASAKKWQKMFDNIWLLFLLSLLISGLIYNAWGIYDLLNVPPVP' A
#
# COMPACT_ATOMS: atom_id res chain seq x y z
N MET A 1 -3.13 23.90 26.25
CA MET A 1 -2.93 22.59 25.60
C MET A 1 -3.01 22.84 24.10
N SER A 2 -1.90 22.62 23.40
CA SER A 2 -1.66 23.20 22.08
C SER A 2 -2.50 22.49 21.00
N GLU A 3 -3.12 23.23 20.07
CA GLU A 3 -3.93 22.66 18.97
C GLU A 3 -3.18 21.61 18.15
N LYS A 4 -1.84 21.68 18.11
CA LYS A 4 -0.98 20.68 17.46
C LYS A 4 -1.11 19.30 18.09
N GLU A 5 -1.17 19.21 19.41
CA GLU A 5 -1.26 17.93 20.14
C GLU A 5 -2.58 17.22 19.87
N LYS A 6 -3.69 17.96 19.77
CA LYS A 6 -5.01 17.39 19.41
C LYS A 6 -5.04 16.80 18.00
N HIS A 7 -4.32 17.40 17.07
CA HIS A 7 -4.32 17.00 15.66
C HIS A 7 -3.46 15.75 15.42
N GLU A 8 -2.36 15.63 16.17
CA GLU A 8 -1.49 14.45 16.18
C GLU A 8 -2.22 13.23 16.76
N ASP A 9 -2.95 13.39 17.86
CA ASP A 9 -3.78 12.34 18.49
C ASP A 9 -4.89 11.82 17.57
N ALA A 10 -5.56 12.73 16.86
CA ALA A 10 -6.65 12.37 15.94
C ALA A 10 -6.14 11.59 14.72
N SER A 11 -4.98 11.98 14.19
CA SER A 11 -4.36 11.28 13.06
C SER A 11 -3.83 9.91 13.48
N ALA A 12 -3.15 9.81 14.62
CA ALA A 12 -2.63 8.55 15.16
C ALA A 12 -3.76 7.53 15.41
N LYS A 13 -4.88 7.94 16.01
CA LYS A 13 -6.05 7.07 16.20
C LYS A 13 -6.66 6.59 14.88
N LYS A 14 -6.61 7.40 13.83
CA LYS A 14 -7.15 7.06 12.51
C LYS A 14 -6.31 5.99 11.83
N TRP A 15 -4.98 6.11 11.91
CA TRP A 15 -4.05 5.09 11.42
C TRP A 15 -4.14 3.81 12.23
N GLN A 16 -4.20 3.92 13.56
CA GLN A 16 -4.32 2.75 14.44
C GLN A 16 -5.56 1.91 14.12
N LYS A 17 -6.73 2.55 13.94
CA LYS A 17 -7.95 1.86 13.52
C LYS A 17 -7.84 1.21 12.13
N MET A 18 -7.03 1.77 11.24
CA MET A 18 -6.77 1.21 9.92
C MET A 18 -5.88 -0.04 9.99
N PHE A 19 -4.85 -0.01 10.83
CA PHE A 19 -3.90 -1.11 11.04
C PHE A 19 -4.42 -2.20 11.98
N ASP A 20 -5.38 -1.91 12.86
CA ASP A 20 -6.01 -2.93 13.71
C ASP A 20 -6.88 -3.92 12.92
N ASN A 21 -7.21 -3.60 11.66
CA ASN A 21 -8.01 -4.47 10.82
C ASN A 21 -7.13 -5.42 9.99
N ILE A 22 -6.89 -6.63 10.51
CA ILE A 22 -6.08 -7.67 9.86
C ILE A 22 -6.55 -7.99 8.43
N TRP A 23 -7.87 -7.96 8.18
CA TRP A 23 -8.44 -8.22 6.86
C TRP A 23 -8.13 -7.12 5.87
N LEU A 24 -8.14 -5.87 6.34
CA LEU A 24 -7.75 -4.71 5.54
C LEU A 24 -6.27 -4.79 5.16
N LEU A 25 -5.41 -5.15 6.12
CA LEU A 25 -3.97 -5.32 5.89
C LEU A 25 -3.69 -6.49 4.94
N PHE A 26 -4.42 -7.59 5.08
CA PHE A 26 -4.32 -8.72 4.16
C PHE A 26 -4.72 -8.31 2.74
N LEU A 27 -5.87 -7.64 2.58
CA LEU A 27 -6.31 -7.17 1.27
C LEU A 27 -5.33 -6.16 0.67
N LEU A 28 -4.83 -5.23 1.48
CA LEU A 28 -3.82 -4.25 1.07
C LEU A 28 -2.53 -4.93 0.63
N SER A 29 -2.07 -5.95 1.37
CA SER A 29 -0.91 -6.75 1.01
C SER A 29 -1.12 -7.49 -0.32
N LEU A 30 -2.30 -8.09 -0.51
CA LEU A 30 -2.66 -8.75 -1.75
C LEU A 30 -2.70 -7.76 -2.93
N LEU A 31 -3.24 -6.56 -2.71
CA LEU A 31 -3.27 -5.48 -3.68
C LEU A 31 -1.85 -5.05 -4.09
N ILE A 32 -0.99 -4.80 -3.11
CA ILE A 32 0.40 -4.39 -3.33
C ILE A 32 1.17 -5.48 -4.06
N SER A 33 1.01 -6.75 -3.66
CA SER A 33 1.64 -7.87 -4.34
C SER A 33 1.16 -7.98 -5.79
N GLY A 34 -0.15 -7.90 -6.04
CA GLY A 34 -0.72 -7.90 -7.38
C GLY A 34 -0.17 -6.75 -8.23
N LEU A 35 -0.10 -5.54 -7.69
CA LEU A 35 0.46 -4.37 -8.36
C LEU A 35 1.93 -4.56 -8.71
N ILE A 36 2.75 -5.06 -7.78
CA ILE A 36 4.18 -5.30 -8.00
C ILE A 36 4.38 -6.37 -9.08
N TYR A 37 3.65 -7.49 -9.00
CA TYR A 37 3.74 -8.55 -10.01
C TYR A 37 3.28 -8.08 -11.39
N ASN A 38 2.22 -7.28 -11.46
CA ASN A 38 1.75 -6.72 -12.73
C ASN A 38 2.76 -5.72 -13.29
N ALA A 39 3.29 -4.81 -12.46
CA ALA A 39 4.28 -3.83 -12.90
C ALA A 39 5.57 -4.52 -13.36
N TRP A 40 6.05 -5.51 -12.61
CA TRP A 40 7.22 -6.30 -12.97
C TRP A 40 6.99 -7.10 -14.25
N GLY A 41 5.83 -7.75 -14.40
CA GLY A 41 5.48 -8.50 -15.62
C GLY A 41 5.35 -7.60 -16.85
N ILE A 42 4.77 -6.40 -16.71
CA ILE A 42 4.71 -5.41 -17.79
C ILE A 42 6.12 -4.92 -18.14
N TYR A 43 6.94 -4.62 -17.13
CA TYR A 43 8.31 -4.18 -17.35
C TYR A 43 9.15 -5.27 -18.04
N ASP A 44 8.97 -6.52 -17.65
CA ASP A 44 9.60 -7.67 -18.28
C ASP A 44 9.16 -7.76 -19.74
N LEU A 45 7.85 -7.75 -20.03
CA LEU A 45 7.29 -7.78 -21.39
C LEU A 45 7.79 -6.65 -22.30
N LEU A 46 7.96 -5.45 -21.77
CA LEU A 46 8.48 -4.31 -22.53
C LEU A 46 9.99 -4.41 -22.82
N ASN A 47 10.72 -5.16 -22.00
CA ASN A 47 12.16 -5.39 -22.16
C ASN A 47 12.49 -6.72 -22.84
N VAL A 48 11.51 -7.61 -23.04
CA VAL A 48 11.72 -8.79 -23.86
C VAL A 48 11.98 -8.32 -25.29
N PRO A 49 13.17 -8.58 -25.86
CA PRO A 49 13.43 -8.24 -27.24
C PRO A 49 12.43 -9.01 -28.12
N PRO A 50 11.81 -8.36 -29.12
CA PRO A 50 10.96 -9.07 -30.05
C PRO A 50 11.78 -10.20 -30.68
N VAL A 51 11.28 -11.42 -30.57
CA VAL A 51 11.91 -12.63 -31.10
C VAL A 51 12.21 -12.41 -32.59
N PRO A 52 13.38 -12.85 -33.11
CA PRO A 52 13.72 -12.72 -34.54
C PRO A 52 12.67 -13.36 -35.47
#